data_AF-A0A369BT83-F1
#
_entry.id   AF-A0A369BT83-F1
#
_cell.length_a   1.000
_cell.length_b   1.000
_cell.length_c   1.000
_cell.angle_alpha   90.00
_cell.angle_beta   90.00
_cell.angle_gamma   90.00
#
_symmetry.space_group_name_H-M   'P 1'
#
loop_
_entity.id
_entity.type
_entity.pdbx_description
1 polymer ?
#
loop_
_entity_poly.entity_id
_entity_poly.type
_entity_poly.pdbx_seq_one_letter_code
_entity_poly.pdbx_strand_id
1 'polypeptide(L)' 'MKYYIWLDGNDNPLSKAWRYDDETERMAEERHPPSADAILRAGTREQLMERYGLGAGDFADA' A
#
# COMPACT_ATOMS: atom_id res chain seq x y z
N MET A 1 11.72 -0.50 7.45
CA MET A 1 10.39 -1.12 7.30
C MET A 1 9.81 -0.78 5.93
N LYS A 2 9.43 -1.77 5.14
CA LYS A 2 8.72 -1.54 3.86
C LYS A 2 7.22 -1.62 4.10
N TYR A 3 6.48 -0.89 3.27
CA TYR A 3 5.03 -0.86 3.23
C TYR A 3 4.56 -1.13 1.81
N TYR A 4 3.39 -1.77 1.68
CA TYR A 4 2.68 -1.92 0.42
C TYR A 4 1.38 -1.14 0.45
N ILE A 5 1.00 -0.57 -0.68
CA ILE A 5 -0.27 0.13 -0.86
C ILE A 5 -0.81 -0.14 -2.27
N TRP A 6 -2.12 -0.33 -2.36
CA TRP A 6 -2.82 -0.31 -3.65
C TRP A 6 -3.15 1.12 -4.04
N LEU A 7 -2.74 1.51 -5.23
CA LEU A 7 -3.07 2.79 -5.84
C LEU A 7 -3.96 2.58 -7.06
N ASP A 8 -4.74 3.58 -7.45
CA ASP A 8 -5.40 3.59 -8.76
C ASP A 8 -4.46 4.07 -9.87
N GLY A 9 -4.93 4.07 -11.12
CA GLY A 9 -4.15 4.53 -12.28
C GLY A 9 -3.73 6.02 -12.23
N ASN A 10 -4.32 6.81 -11.33
CA ASN A 10 -3.98 8.20 -11.04
C ASN A 10 -3.22 8.35 -9.70
N ASP A 11 -2.57 7.29 -9.24
CA ASP A 11 -1.72 7.26 -8.04
C ASP A 11 -2.45 7.63 -6.72
N ASN A 12 -3.78 7.57 -6.64
CA ASN A 12 -4.50 7.77 -5.37
C ASN A 12 -4.59 6.46 -4.58
N PRO A 13 -4.49 6.51 -3.24
CA PRO A 13 -4.60 5.32 -2.40
C PRO A 13 -6.01 4.71 -2.45
N LEU A 14 -6.09 3.45 -2.90
CA LEU A 14 -7.31 2.63 -2.88
C LEU A 14 -7.47 1.83 -1.59
N SER A 15 -6.42 1.77 -0.77
CA SER A 15 -6.37 0.99 0.47
C SER A 15 -5.37 1.60 1.44
N LYS A 16 -5.41 1.16 2.70
CA LYS A 16 -4.36 1.51 3.67
C LYS A 16 -3.04 0.84 3.31
N ALA A 17 -1.94 1.51 3.61
CA ALA A 17 -0.59 0.99 3.50
C ALA A 17 -0.25 0.06 4.66
N TRP A 18 0.24 -1.12 4.35
CA TRP A 18 0.50 -2.18 5.33
C TRP A 18 1.98 -2.51 5.41
N ARG A 19 2.48 -2.84 6.62
CA ARG A 19 3.87 -3.20 6.87
C ARG A 19 4.19 -4.58 6.29
N TYR A 20 5.42 -4.73 5.82
CA TYR A 20 5.96 -5.90 5.14
C TYR A 20 6.76 -6.82 6.08
N ASP A 21 6.40 -6.88 7.38
CA ASP A 21 7.23 -7.60 8.38
C ASP A 21 7.02 -9.13 8.39
N ASP A 22 5.93 -9.62 7.78
CA ASP A 22 5.60 -11.05 7.68
C ASP A 22 5.13 -11.37 6.26
N GLU A 23 6.11 -11.64 5.40
CA GLU A 23 6.07 -11.36 3.97
C GLU A 23 5.37 -12.42 3.09
N THR A 24 5.01 -13.59 3.63
CA THR A 24 4.52 -14.73 2.81
C THR A 24 3.05 -15.06 3.01
N GLU A 25 2.48 -14.91 4.20
CA GLU A 25 1.14 -15.45 4.46
C GLU A 25 -0.01 -14.49 4.06
N ARG A 26 0.16 -13.17 4.15
CA ARG A 26 -0.92 -12.23 3.76
C ARG A 26 -0.95 -11.81 2.29
N MET A 27 0.19 -11.88 1.60
CA MET A 27 0.24 -11.62 0.15
C MET A 27 -0.49 -12.69 -0.68
N ALA A 28 -0.73 -13.87 -0.10
CA ALA A 28 -1.48 -14.96 -0.74
C ALA A 28 -3.01 -14.86 -0.54
N GLU A 29 -3.47 -14.27 0.57
CA GLU A 29 -4.91 -14.21 0.89
C GLU A 29 -5.63 -12.97 0.32
N GLU A 30 -4.98 -11.81 0.21
CA GLU A 30 -5.56 -10.58 -0.38
C GLU A 30 -5.20 -10.40 -1.87
N ARG A 31 -5.22 -11.51 -2.62
CA ARG A 31 -5.00 -11.52 -4.08
C ARG A 31 -6.21 -10.98 -4.87
N HIS A 32 -7.01 -10.12 -4.24
CA HIS A 32 -8.12 -9.40 -4.83
C HIS A 32 -7.75 -7.92 -4.82
N PRO A 33 -7.16 -7.39 -5.91
CA PRO A 33 -7.01 -5.95 -6.04
C PRO A 33 -8.39 -5.29 -5.85
N PRO A 34 -8.49 -4.18 -5.09
CA PRO A 34 -9.78 -3.54 -4.83
C PRO A 34 -10.49 -3.07 -6.12
N SER A 35 -9.72 -2.90 -7.21
CA SER A 35 -10.20 -2.56 -8.55
C SER A 35 -9.35 -3.24 -9.62
N ALA A 36 -9.90 -3.43 -10.82
CA ALA A 36 -9.17 -4.01 -11.96
C ALA A 36 -7.91 -3.21 -12.34
N ASP A 37 -7.92 -1.90 -12.07
CA ASP A 37 -6.83 -0.97 -12.33
C ASP A 37 -5.92 -0.73 -11.11
N ALA A 38 -6.05 -1.52 -10.04
CA ALA A 38 -5.24 -1.31 -8.85
C ALA A 38 -3.77 -1.72 -9.09
N ILE A 39 -2.86 -0.80 -8.81
CA ILE A 39 -1.42 -1.00 -8.94
C ILE A 39 -0.82 -1.15 -7.54
N LEU A 40 -0.15 -2.27 -7.29
CA LEU A 40 0.59 -2.48 -6.05
C LEU A 40 1.90 -1.70 -6.09
N ARG A 41 2.12 -0.82 -5.10
CA ARG A 41 3.40 -0.13 -4.91
C ARG A 41 3.97 -0.45 -3.54
N ALA A 42 5.28 -0.68 -3.50
CA ALA A 42 6.02 -0.92 -2.28
C ALA A 42 7.09 0.15 -2.06
N GLY A 43 7.30 0.56 -0.81
CA GLY A 43 8.27 1.60 -0.46
C GLY A 43 8.45 1.74 1.04
N THR A 44 9.35 2.61 1.48
CA THR A 44 9.36 3.04 2.89
C THR A 44 8.19 3.98 3.14
N ARG A 45 7.78 4.13 4.41
CA ARG A 45 6.73 5.08 4.81
C ARG A 45 6.96 6.46 4.18
N GLU A 46 8.16 7.00 4.36
CA GLU A 46 8.57 8.30 3.83
C GLU A 46 8.50 8.36 2.30
N GLN A 47 8.96 7.32 1.59
CA GLN A 47 8.89 7.29 0.12
C GLN A 47 7.45 7.26 -0.39
N LEU A 48 6.55 6.54 0.29
CA LEU A 48 5.15 6.50 -0.11
C LEU A 48 4.45 7.84 0.18
N MET A 49 4.77 8.48 1.32
CA MET A 49 4.25 9.80 1.67
C MET A 49 4.75 10.89 0.70
N GLU A 50 6.03 10.88 0.34
CA GLU A 50 6.61 11.85 -0.59
C GLU A 50 6.10 11.64 -2.03
N ARG A 51 6.04 10.39 -2.50
CA ARG A 51 5.71 10.09 -3.89
C ARG A 51 4.22 10.14 -4.19
N TYR A 52 3.38 9.78 -3.22
CA TYR A 52 1.92 9.67 -3.41
C TYR A 52 1.11 10.55 -2.45
N GLY A 53 1.76 11.43 -1.69
CA GLY A 53 1.07 12.35 -0.78
C GLY A 53 0.35 11.69 0.38
N LEU A 54 0.73 10.45 0.75
CA LEU A 54 0.07 9.72 1.84
C LEU A 54 0.25 10.44 3.18
N GLY A 55 -0.81 10.47 3.99
CA GLY A 55 -0.79 10.92 5.36
C GLY A 55 -0.51 9.79 6.35
N ALA A 56 -0.38 10.13 7.63
CA ALA A 56 -0.23 9.11 8.66
C ALA A 56 -1.43 8.15 8.70
N GLY A 57 -2.67 8.65 8.56
CA GLY A 57 -3.89 7.85 8.61
C GLY A 57 -4.07 6.86 7.45
N ASP A 58 -3.28 7.01 6.38
CA ASP A 58 -3.26 6.08 5.26
C ASP A 58 -2.48 4.80 5.59
N PHE A 59 -1.74 4.75 6.70
CA PHE A 59 -1.04 3.54 7.14
C PHE A 59 -1.93 2.74 8.10
N ALA A 60 -1.96 1.41 7.95
CA ALA A 60 -2.77 0.52 8.78
C ALA A 60 -2.32 0.47 10.25
N ASP A 61 -1.08 0.88 10.51
CA ASP A 61 -0.42 0.92 11.83
C ASP A 61 -0.50 2.31 12.50
N ALA A 62 -1.25 3.25 11.93
CA ALA A 62 -1.36 4.62 12.43
C ALA A 62 -2.48 4.84 13.44
#